data_AF-A0A1B9B3N1-F1
#
_entry.id   AF-A0A1B9B3N1-F1
#
_cell.length_a   1.000
_cell.length_b   1.000
_cell.length_c   1.000
_cell.angle_alpha   90.00
_cell.angle_beta   90.00
_cell.angle_gamma   90.00
#
_symmetry.space_group_name_H-M   'P 1'
#
loop_
_entity.id
_entity.type
_entity.pdbx_description
1 polymer ?
#
loop_
_entity_poly.entity_id
_entity_poly.type
_entity_poly.pdbx_seq_one_letter_code
_entity_poly.pdbx_strand_id
1 'polypeptide(L)'
;METVILTTYKIPGIPMPIKIASTIEPKKEQIYNKLIDLLNQYNIEGEIQFRKLLVEKENSMYIYELGDKRCMVLIEKLEKVKEFDV
;
A
#
# COMPACT_ATOMS: atom_id res chain seq x y z
N MET A 1 5.23 8.97 21.37
CA MET A 1 5.91 9.15 20.07
C MET A 1 4.84 8.99 19.00
N GLU A 2 4.68 9.95 18.10
CA GLU A 2 3.72 9.84 16.99
C GLU A 2 4.38 9.03 15.88
N THR A 3 3.77 7.91 15.51
CA THR A 3 4.21 7.07 14.39
C THR A 3 3.28 7.35 13.22
N VAL A 4 3.86 7.66 12.06
CA VAL A 4 3.12 7.79 10.81
C VAL A 4 3.32 6.51 10.01
N ILE A 5 2.22 5.94 9.55
CA ILE A 5 2.19 4.74 8.73
C ILE A 5 1.97 5.16 7.29
N LEU A 6 2.95 4.88 6.44
CA LEU A 6 2.88 5.14 5.01
C LEU A 6 2.49 3.86 4.28
N THR A 7 1.34 3.87 3.63
CA THR A 7 0.89 2.78 2.76
C THR A 7 1.11 3.18 1.30
N THR A 8 2.02 2.49 0.61
CA THR A 8 2.38 2.73 -0.79
C THR A 8 1.84 1.62 -1.67
N TYR A 9 0.96 1.98 -2.61
CA TYR A 9 0.40 1.10 -3.63
C TYR A 9 1.15 1.26 -4.95
N LYS A 10 1.78 0.18 -5.42
CA LYS A 10 2.40 0.09 -6.74
C LYS A 10 1.58 -0.86 -7.61
N ILE A 11 0.80 -0.26 -8.52
CA ILE A 11 -0.18 -0.96 -9.36
C ILE A 11 0.28 -0.86 -10.82
N PRO A 12 0.43 -1.97 -11.55
CA PRO A 12 0.74 -1.96 -12.98
C PRO A 12 -0.30 -1.17 -13.77
N GLY A 13 0.15 -0.28 -14.67
CA GLY A 13 -0.73 0.63 -15.40
C GLY A 13 -0.89 2.00 -14.76
N ILE A 14 -0.49 2.17 -13.49
CA ILE A 14 -0.41 3.48 -12.84
C ILE A 14 1.05 3.95 -12.84
N PRO A 15 1.37 5.11 -13.45
CA PRO A 15 2.76 5.55 -13.66
C PRO A 15 3.50 5.90 -12.36
N MET A 16 2.77 6.34 -11.32
CA MET A 16 3.34 6.69 -10.02
C MET A 16 2.69 5.89 -8.88
N PRO A 17 3.45 5.45 -7.87
CA PRO A 17 2.88 4.81 -6.70
C PRO A 17 1.95 5.76 -5.94
N ILE A 18 0.83 5.24 -5.47
CA ILE A 18 -0.14 5.98 -4.67
C ILE A 18 0.24 5.81 -3.20
N LYS A 19 0.40 6.92 -2.48
CA LYS A 19 0.84 6.92 -1.08
C LYS A 19 -0.25 7.47 -0.17
N ILE A 20 -0.53 6.76 0.92
CA ILE A 20 -1.52 7.14 1.92
C ILE A 20 -0.85 7.16 3.28
N ALA A 21 -0.84 8.32 3.94
CA ALA A 21 -0.37 8.46 5.30
C ALA A 21 -1.53 8.27 6.29
N SER A 22 -1.28 7.55 7.38
CA SER A 22 -2.25 7.24 8.43
C SER A 22 -1.52 7.14 9.78
N THR A 23 -2.23 7.31 10.89
CA THR A 23 -1.72 6.98 12.24
C THR A 23 -2.08 5.55 12.65
N ILE A 24 -2.90 4.86 11.85
CA ILE A 24 -3.42 3.51 12.10
C ILE A 24 -2.97 2.58 10.98
N GLU A 25 -2.46 1.40 11.35
CA GLU A 25 -2.02 0.39 10.41
C GLU A 25 -3.23 -0.21 9.69
N PRO A 26 -3.25 -0.23 8.34
CA PRO A 26 -4.39 -0.76 7.63
C PRO A 26 -4.46 -2.28 7.77
N LYS A 27 -5.66 -2.79 8.01
CA LYS A 27 -5.92 -4.23 7.99
C LYS A 27 -5.85 -4.76 6.55
N LYS A 28 -5.57 -6.06 6.40
CA LYS A 28 -5.54 -6.76 5.09
C LYS A 28 -6.77 -6.48 4.22
N GLU A 29 -7.96 -6.47 4.82
CA GLU A 29 -9.23 -6.18 4.12
C GLU A 29 -9.30 -4.72 3.63
N GLN A 30 -8.83 -3.76 4.43
CA GLN A 30 -8.78 -2.35 4.04
C GLN A 30 -7.80 -2.13 2.88
N ILE A 31 -6.65 -2.82 2.91
CA ILE A 31 -5.68 -2.82 1.80
C ILE A 31 -6.34 -3.35 0.52
N TYR A 32 -7.03 -4.49 0.63
CA TYR A 32 -7.69 -5.14 -0.49
C TYR A 32 -8.81 -4.27 -1.08
N ASN A 33 -9.70 -3.73 -0.25
CA ASN A 33 -10.79 -2.86 -0.70
C ASN A 33 -10.23 -1.61 -1.38
N LYS A 34 -9.22 -0.97 -0.79
CA LYS A 34 -8.58 0.20 -1.39
C LYS A 34 -7.92 -0.12 -2.72
N LEU A 35 -7.34 -1.31 -2.85
CA LEU A 35 -6.73 -1.77 -4.09
C LEU A 35 -7.78 -1.97 -5.19
N ILE A 36 -8.95 -2.54 -4.88
CA ILE A 36 -10.09 -2.63 -5.80
C ILE A 36 -10.56 -1.23 -6.22
N ASP A 37 -10.73 -0.32 -5.26
CA ASP A 37 -11.16 1.06 -5.55
C ASP A 37 -10.19 1.75 -6.53
N LEU A 38 -8.89 1.56 -6.34
CA LEU A 38 -7.85 2.10 -7.22
C LEU A 38 -7.89 1.46 -8.61
N LEU A 39 -8.10 0.14 -8.72
CA LEU A 39 -8.24 -0.51 -10.02
C LEU A 39 -9.45 0.05 -10.78
N ASN A 40 -10.59 0.18 -10.11
CA ASN A 40 -11.82 0.74 -10.67
C ASN A 40 -11.64 2.21 -11.10
N GLN A 41 -11.03 3.05 -10.25
CA GLN A 41 -10.79 4.46 -10.54
C GLN A 41 -9.93 4.68 -11.79
N TYR A 42 -8.99 3.77 -12.05
CA TYR A 42 -8.09 3.85 -13.19
C TYR A 42 -8.53 2.98 -14.39
N ASN A 43 -9.75 2.40 -14.34
CA ASN A 43 -10.29 1.48 -15.36
C ASN A 43 -9.34 0.32 -15.69
N ILE A 44 -8.69 -0.23 -14.65
CA ILE A 44 -7.79 -1.37 -14.78
C ILE A 44 -8.59 -2.63 -14.53
N GLU A 45 -8.78 -3.43 -15.57
CA GLU A 45 -9.48 -4.71 -15.49
C GLU A 45 -8.57 -5.84 -15.01
N GLY A 46 -9.17 -6.81 -14.33
CA GLY A 46 -8.51 -8.06 -13.95
C GLY A 46 -8.98 -8.59 -12.59
N GLU A 47 -8.85 -9.90 -12.41
CA GLU A 47 -9.07 -10.52 -11.10
C GLU A 47 -7.83 -10.32 -10.23
N ILE A 48 -8.06 -9.85 -9.01
CA ILE A 48 -6.99 -9.65 -8.05
C ILE A 48 -6.90 -10.80 -7.05
N GLN A 49 -5.71 -11.38 -6.91
CA GLN A 49 -5.46 -12.51 -6.02
C GLN A 49 -4.31 -12.22 -5.08
N PHE A 50 -4.50 -12.47 -3.79
CA PHE A 50 -3.42 -12.37 -2.81
C PHE A 50 -2.43 -13.51 -3.01
N ARG A 51 -1.14 -13.18 -3.16
CA ARG A 51 -0.08 -14.18 -3.32
C ARG A 51 0.72 -14.41 -2.05
N LYS A 52 1.28 -13.36 -1.46
CA LYS A 52 2.12 -13.51 -0.26
C LYS A 52 2.23 -12.20 0.53
N LEU A 53 2.57 -12.36 1.80
CA LEU A 53 2.99 -11.29 2.70
C LEU A 53 4.48 -11.48 3.00
N LEU A 54 5.26 -10.42 2.85
CA LEU A 54 6.65 -10.34 3.28
C LEU A 54 6.73 -9.35 4.44
N VAL A 55 7.41 -9.72 5.52
CA VAL A 55 7.59 -8.85 6.69
C VAL A 55 9.07 -8.69 6.95
N GLU A 56 9.53 -7.45 7.06
CA GLU A 56 10.92 -7.12 7.36
C GLU A 56 10.96 -5.99 8.39
N LYS A 57 11.45 -6.30 9.60
CA LYS A 57 11.46 -5.39 10.75
C LYS A 57 10.06 -4.80 10.99
N GLU A 58 9.91 -3.48 10.84
CA GLU A 58 8.65 -2.75 11.04
C GLU A 58 7.81 -2.58 9.77
N ASN A 59 8.31 -3.08 8.63
CA ASN A 59 7.69 -2.92 7.33
C ASN A 59 7.01 -4.22 6.89
N SER A 60 5.89 -4.07 6.18
CA SER A 60 5.14 -5.19 5.61
C SER A 60 4.84 -4.94 4.14
N MET A 61 5.04 -5.94 3.29
CA MET A 61 4.74 -5.89 1.86
C MET A 61 3.75 -6.98 1.49
N TYR A 62 2.56 -6.56 1.07
CA TYR A 62 1.53 -7.42 0.51
C TYR A 62 1.69 -7.49 -0.99
N ILE A 63 1.82 -8.71 -1.52
CA ILE A 63 1.95 -8.97 -2.95
C ILE A 63 0.65 -9.58 -3.44
N TYR A 64 0.05 -8.91 -4.41
CA TYR A 64 -1.13 -9.35 -5.13
C TYR A 64 -0.76 -9.58 -6.59
N GLU A 65 -1.50 -10.45 -7.26
CA GLU A 65 -1.47 -10.59 -8.71
C GLU A 65 -2.76 -10.04 -9.32
N LEU A 66 -2.61 -9.41 -10.46
CA LEU A 66 -3.67 -8.89 -11.32
C LEU A 66 -3.41 -9.46 -12.71
N GLY A 67 -4.07 -10.57 -13.03
CA GLY A 67 -3.71 -11.38 -14.18
C GLY A 67 -2.26 -11.88 -14.09
N ASP A 68 -1.43 -11.52 -15.06
CA ASP A 68 0.00 -11.86 -15.13
C ASP A 68 0.92 -10.82 -14.45
N LYS A 69 0.35 -9.70 -13.96
CA LYS A 69 1.11 -8.60 -13.39
C LYS A 69 1.06 -8.61 -11.86
N ARG A 70 2.10 -8.06 -11.23
CA ARG A 70 2.20 -7.97 -9.76
C ARG A 70 1.84 -6.58 -9.26
N CYS A 71 0.88 -6.52 -8.35
CA CYS A 71 0.57 -5.35 -7.53
C CYS A 71 1.27 -5.51 -6.18
N MET A 72 1.93 -4.45 -5.71
CA MET A 72 2.60 -4.44 -4.41
C MET A 72 2.00 -3.36 -3.53
N VAL A 73 1.72 -3.69 -2.28
CA VAL A 73 1.34 -2.72 -1.24
C VAL A 73 2.37 -2.79 -0.13
N LEU A 74 3.12 -1.71 0.05
CA LEU A 74 4.13 -1.58 1.09
C LEU A 74 3.56 -0.74 2.23
N ILE A 75 3.72 -1.22 3.46
CA ILE A 75 3.40 -0.52 4.70
C ILE A 75 4.72 -0.24 5.42
N GLU A 76 4.98 1.04 5.65
CA GLU A 76 6.18 1.52 6.33
C GLU A 76 5.78 2.26 7.60
N LYS A 77 6.42 1.94 8.73
CA LYS A 77 6.31 2.71 9.96
C LYS A 77 7.42 3.75 9.99
N LEU A 78 7.02 5.01 9.98
CA LEU A 78 7.91 6.15 10.02
C LEU A 78 7.80 6.77 11.42
N GLU A 79 8.91 6.79 12.15
CA GLU A 79 9.01 7.63 13.33
C GLU A 79 8.98 9.10 12.89
N LYS A 80 8.17 9.93 13.55
CA LYS A 80 8.13 11.37 13.28
C LYS A 80 9.50 11.97 13.60
N VAL A 81 10.31 12.20 12.58
CA VAL A 81 11.55 12.98 12.71
C VAL A 81 11.12 14.44 12.84
N LYS A 82 11.51 15.08 13.95
CA LYS A 82 11.16 16.46 14.38
C LYS A 82 10.70 17.39 13.26
N GLU A 83 9.55 18.03 13.50
CA GLU A 83 9.11 19.21 12.76
C GLU A 83 10.19 20.30 12.85
N PHE A 84 10.56 20.89 11.72
CA PHE A 84 11.34 22.14 11.74
C PHE A 84 10.38 23.24 12.20
N ASP A 85 10.63 23.80 13.38
CA ASP A 85 9.99 25.05 13.83
C ASP A 85 10.21 26.12 12.74
N VAL A 86 9.11 26.69 12.22
CA VAL A 86 9.11 27.84 11.31
C VAL A 86 8.84 29.10 12.10
#